data_AF-A0A7V2MHU5-F1
#
_entry.id   AF-A0A7V2MHU5-F1
#
_cell.length_a   1.000
_cell.length_b   1.000
_cell.length_c   1.000
_cell.angle_alpha   90.00
_cell.angle_beta   90.00
_cell.angle_gamma   90.00
#
_symmetry.space_group_name_H-M   'P 1'
#
loop_
_entity.id
_entity.type
_entity.pdbx_description
1 polymer ?
#
loop_
_entity_poly.entity_id
_entity_poly.type
_entity_poly.pdbx_seq_one_letter_code
_entity_poly.pdbx_strand_id
1 'polypeptide(L)'
;MSQTLSGEGGFGHWAAPGSPISVEYSLAVMEELRAAAEDGFQKIPHGGIEVGAILFGTHEEGRVRILEWRPIPCEHQRGPGFVLSENDRARLAALLAECAAQPELRGLEPVGWFHTHTRSGMFLSAEDVALFDQFFPEAWQVSLVMVCAKHQTTKAGFFCRETDGTLLTEASHKVFPVEFNPAAAAAPRRASAAPVRSQPLAPKSPPPAAERERLSRFEEPAPVPASQPAPGYENLGVLATGLHVVSQTNDAAAAAGGAAPREKGPASAREPEVIPLPNRAPGDARIALHWKVLGAVACLAVLSFLGRALWNPKAPPASVMRIEDHQNEILVLWDHSLPVIRRADRGLLRIIDGRNSRSIPLDMIAVRRGSVTYARESGDVEIRLTVYEQGKELLHEQARYVGQPVTRPILSTEQDRKQLEEHAARIRQALVEEEKRGARLREELRLATARQKAR
;
A
#
# COMPACT_ATOMS: atom_id res chain seq x y z
N MET A 1 21.87 3.49 -6.69
CA MET A 1 22.90 2.45 -6.54
C MET A 1 22.35 1.19 -7.17
N SER A 2 22.71 0.98 -8.44
CA SER A 2 22.34 -0.20 -9.22
C SER A 2 23.03 -1.42 -8.61
N GLN A 3 22.29 -2.49 -8.36
CA GLN A 3 22.89 -3.74 -7.89
C GLN A 3 23.79 -4.28 -9.00
N THR A 4 25.04 -4.56 -8.64
CA THR A 4 25.94 -5.36 -9.47
C THR A 4 25.39 -6.77 -9.49
N LEU A 5 24.77 -7.15 -10.60
CA LEU A 5 24.59 -8.56 -10.97
C LEU A 5 26.00 -9.13 -11.18
N SER A 6 26.65 -9.55 -10.10
CA SER A 6 27.85 -10.39 -10.16
C SER A 6 27.40 -11.80 -10.53
N GLY A 7 26.85 -11.95 -11.74
CA GLY A 7 26.33 -13.21 -12.27
C GLY A 7 27.45 -14.05 -12.85
N GLU A 8 28.12 -14.84 -12.01
CA GLU A 8 28.84 -16.04 -12.47
C GLU A 8 28.18 -17.36 -12.01
N GLY A 9 27.03 -17.30 -11.35
CA GLY A 9 26.16 -18.46 -11.14
C GLY A 9 24.73 -17.95 -11.13
N GLY A 10 23.79 -18.62 -11.79
CA GLY A 10 22.39 -18.21 -11.96
C GLY A 10 21.56 -18.07 -10.67
N PHE A 11 22.06 -17.32 -9.70
CA PHE A 11 21.55 -17.09 -8.38
C PHE A 11 21.47 -15.58 -8.11
N GLY A 12 20.37 -15.17 -7.47
CA GLY A 12 20.27 -13.89 -6.80
C GLY A 12 20.64 -14.01 -5.33
N HIS A 13 20.94 -12.87 -4.70
CA HIS A 13 21.34 -12.81 -3.30
C HIS A 13 20.55 -11.72 -2.57
N TRP A 14 20.01 -12.10 -1.42
CA TRP A 14 19.35 -11.21 -0.48
C TRP A 14 20.06 -11.28 0.87
N ALA A 15 20.42 -10.10 1.36
CA ALA A 15 20.89 -9.87 2.71
C ALA A 15 20.43 -8.47 3.13
N ALA A 16 20.08 -8.31 4.40
CA ALA A 16 19.64 -7.07 4.97
C ALA A 16 20.37 -6.79 6.29
N PRO A 17 20.76 -5.54 6.59
CA PRO A 17 21.34 -5.19 7.88
C PRO A 17 20.39 -5.58 9.02
N GLY A 18 20.90 -6.32 10.01
CA GLY A 18 20.11 -6.77 11.17
C GLY A 18 19.46 -8.16 11.00
N SER A 19 19.33 -8.66 9.77
CA SER A 19 18.85 -10.04 9.53
C SER A 19 19.91 -11.06 9.99
N PRO A 20 19.53 -12.10 10.77
CA PRO A 20 20.47 -13.14 11.19
C PRO A 20 20.86 -14.09 10.06
N ILE A 21 20.11 -14.06 8.95
CA ILE A 21 20.34 -14.93 7.80
C ILE A 21 20.58 -14.15 6.51
N SER A 22 21.23 -14.82 5.56
CA SER A 22 21.28 -14.41 4.16
C SER A 22 20.61 -15.46 3.28
N VAL A 23 20.01 -15.03 2.18
CA VAL A 23 19.27 -15.90 1.27
C VAL A 23 19.90 -15.83 -0.11
N GLU A 24 20.27 -16.98 -0.67
CA GLU A 24 20.57 -17.16 -2.07
C GLU A 24 19.39 -17.86 -2.74
N TYR A 25 19.03 -17.45 -3.94
CA TYR A 25 17.91 -18.06 -4.65
C TYR A 25 18.26 -18.27 -6.12
N SER A 26 17.90 -19.43 -6.66
CA SER A 26 17.99 -19.68 -8.10
C SER A 26 17.16 -18.64 -8.86
N LEU A 27 17.75 -17.99 -9.86
CA LEU A 27 17.03 -17.05 -10.72
C LEU A 27 15.93 -17.74 -11.52
N ALA A 28 16.09 -19.02 -11.84
CA ALA A 28 15.05 -19.83 -12.47
C ALA A 28 13.86 -20.03 -11.54
N VAL A 29 14.10 -20.39 -10.27
CA VAL A 29 13.03 -20.56 -9.28
C VAL A 29 12.32 -19.23 -9.03
N MET A 30 13.07 -18.13 -8.89
CA MET A 30 12.49 -16.81 -8.67
C MET A 30 11.59 -16.36 -9.84
N GLU A 31 12.01 -16.64 -11.08
CA GLU A 31 11.20 -16.36 -12.28
C GLU A 31 9.95 -17.26 -12.35
N GLU A 32 10.06 -18.55 -12.01
CA GLU A 32 8.90 -19.45 -11.95
C GLU A 32 7.87 -19.01 -10.89
N LEU A 33 8.34 -18.60 -9.70
CA LEU A 33 7.47 -18.06 -8.65
C LEU A 33 6.82 -16.74 -9.06
N ARG A 34 7.58 -15.83 -9.70
CA ARG A 34 7.05 -14.58 -10.27
C ARG A 34 5.96 -14.86 -11.31
N ALA A 35 6.19 -15.81 -12.21
CA ALA A 35 5.22 -16.21 -13.22
C ALA A 35 3.95 -16.83 -12.60
N ALA A 36 4.10 -17.67 -11.56
CA ALA A 36 2.96 -18.22 -10.82
C ALA A 36 2.17 -17.12 -10.09
N ALA A 37 2.86 -16.13 -9.53
CA ALA A 37 2.25 -14.98 -8.87
C ALA A 37 1.45 -14.11 -9.84
N GLU A 38 1.96 -13.89 -11.05
CA GLU A 38 1.26 -13.14 -12.10
C GLU A 38 0.08 -13.92 -12.67
N ASP A 39 0.22 -15.22 -12.89
CA ASP A 39 -0.90 -16.08 -13.31
C ASP A 39 -2.03 -16.04 -12.27
N GLY A 40 -1.69 -16.17 -10.99
CA GLY A 40 -2.64 -15.97 -9.88
C GLY A 40 -3.30 -14.59 -9.93
N PHE A 41 -2.51 -13.54 -10.07
CA PHE A 41 -3.01 -12.16 -10.13
C PHE A 41 -3.98 -11.90 -11.30
N GLN A 42 -3.76 -12.55 -12.44
CA GLN A 42 -4.58 -12.36 -13.66
C GLN A 42 -5.89 -13.16 -13.67
N LYS A 43 -6.03 -14.19 -12.82
CA LYS A 43 -7.22 -15.06 -12.78
C LYS A 43 -8.53 -14.34 -12.44
N ILE A 44 -8.49 -13.32 -11.60
CA ILE A 44 -9.68 -12.59 -11.14
C ILE A 44 -9.55 -11.11 -11.47
N PRO A 45 -10.43 -10.55 -12.32
CA PRO A 45 -10.51 -9.11 -12.55
C PRO A 45 -10.75 -8.39 -11.22
N HIS A 46 -9.89 -7.42 -10.90
CA HIS A 46 -9.97 -6.66 -9.64
C HIS A 46 -9.74 -7.51 -8.38
N GLY A 47 -8.68 -8.31 -8.32
CA GLY A 47 -8.27 -8.89 -7.04
C GLY A 47 -7.23 -9.99 -7.13
N GLY A 48 -7.10 -10.66 -8.27
CA GLY A 48 -6.26 -11.84 -8.38
C GLY A 48 -6.64 -12.94 -7.40
N ILE A 49 -5.91 -14.05 -7.46
CA ILE A 49 -5.95 -15.08 -6.45
C ILE A 49 -4.54 -15.25 -5.91
N GLU A 50 -4.39 -15.17 -4.58
CA GLU A 50 -3.11 -15.39 -3.93
C GLU A 50 -2.75 -16.87 -3.98
N VAL A 51 -1.48 -17.14 -4.19
CA VAL A 51 -0.94 -18.49 -4.36
C VAL A 51 0.23 -18.68 -3.40
N GLY A 52 0.52 -19.92 -3.04
CA GLY A 52 1.64 -20.24 -2.19
C GLY A 52 2.37 -21.50 -2.58
N ALA A 53 3.55 -21.68 -2.02
CA ALA A 53 4.46 -22.77 -2.32
C ALA A 53 5.37 -23.12 -1.13
N ILE A 54 5.82 -24.36 -1.09
CA ILE A 54 6.95 -24.80 -0.25
C ILE A 54 8.23 -24.49 -1.02
N LEU A 55 9.23 -23.95 -0.35
CA LEU A 55 10.56 -23.69 -0.89
C LEU A 55 11.54 -24.76 -0.40
N PHE A 56 12.28 -25.36 -1.32
CA PHE A 56 13.25 -26.41 -1.06
C PHE A 56 14.66 -25.95 -1.38
N GLY A 57 15.62 -26.41 -0.60
CA GLY A 57 16.96 -25.85 -0.63
C GLY A 57 17.94 -26.52 0.31
N THR A 58 19.01 -25.79 0.61
CA THR A 58 20.01 -26.16 1.61
C THR A 58 20.20 -25.00 2.59
N HIS A 59 20.58 -25.31 3.82
CA HIS A 59 20.97 -24.30 4.81
C HIS A 59 22.35 -24.63 5.40
N GLU A 60 23.26 -23.65 5.37
CA GLU A 60 24.61 -23.75 5.95
C GLU A 60 25.03 -22.40 6.53
N GLU A 61 25.56 -22.38 7.77
CA GLU A 61 26.18 -21.19 8.39
C GLU A 61 25.34 -19.89 8.32
N GLY A 62 24.01 -19.99 8.54
CA GLY A 62 23.11 -18.83 8.46
C GLY A 62 22.83 -18.36 7.03
N ARG A 63 23.20 -19.15 6.03
CA ARG A 63 22.84 -18.96 4.62
C ARG A 63 21.80 -19.99 4.21
N VAL A 64 20.68 -19.52 3.72
CA VAL A 64 19.64 -20.34 3.10
C VAL A 64 19.77 -20.25 1.59
N ARG A 65 19.83 -21.38 0.89
CA ARG A 65 19.86 -21.43 -0.57
C ARG A 65 18.59 -22.08 -1.11
N ILE A 66 17.75 -21.30 -1.79
CA ILE A 66 16.50 -21.75 -2.42
C ILE A 66 16.80 -22.29 -3.81
N LEU A 67 16.49 -23.57 -4.02
CA LEU A 67 16.85 -24.33 -5.21
C LEU A 67 15.64 -24.91 -5.95
N GLU A 68 14.54 -25.21 -5.27
CA GLU A 68 13.34 -25.84 -5.81
C GLU A 68 12.07 -25.33 -5.12
N TRP A 69 10.90 -25.60 -5.69
CA TRP A 69 9.62 -25.26 -5.06
C TRP A 69 8.50 -26.26 -5.40
N ARG A 70 7.47 -26.36 -4.54
CA ARG A 70 6.24 -27.13 -4.81
C ARG A 70 5.00 -26.28 -4.49
N PRO A 71 3.98 -26.23 -5.35
CA PRO A 71 2.78 -25.43 -5.08
C PRO A 71 2.02 -25.99 -3.87
N ILE A 72 1.51 -25.11 -3.03
CA ILE A 72 0.57 -25.44 -1.97
C ILE A 72 -0.85 -25.21 -2.52
N PRO A 73 -1.67 -26.27 -2.69
CA PRO A 73 -3.05 -26.09 -3.07
C PRO A 73 -3.81 -25.32 -1.99
N CYS A 74 -4.56 -24.30 -2.40
CA CYS A 74 -5.50 -23.60 -1.54
C CYS A 74 -6.86 -23.61 -2.22
N GLU A 75 -7.91 -23.89 -1.46
CA GLU A 75 -9.29 -23.90 -1.96
C GLU A 75 -9.97 -22.53 -1.90
N HIS A 76 -9.31 -21.53 -1.29
CA HIS A 76 -9.77 -20.14 -1.20
C HIS A 76 -11.16 -20.00 -0.56
N GLN A 77 -11.50 -20.89 0.39
CA GLN A 77 -12.78 -20.87 1.11
C GLN A 77 -13.03 -19.54 1.87
N ARG A 78 -11.96 -18.83 2.27
CA ARG A 78 -12.03 -17.54 2.97
C ARG A 78 -11.83 -16.33 2.05
N GLY A 79 -11.94 -16.52 0.73
CA GLY A 79 -11.77 -15.48 -0.28
C GLY A 79 -10.46 -15.59 -1.05
N PRO A 80 -10.11 -14.57 -1.85
CA PRO A 80 -9.01 -14.65 -2.82
C PRO A 80 -7.61 -14.60 -2.19
N GLY A 81 -7.50 -14.36 -0.88
CA GLY A 81 -6.22 -14.38 -0.17
C GLY A 81 -5.72 -15.79 0.11
N PHE A 82 -4.43 -15.93 0.41
CA PHE A 82 -3.80 -17.23 0.67
C PHE A 82 -4.02 -17.65 2.12
N VAL A 83 -5.28 -17.90 2.46
CA VAL A 83 -5.69 -18.24 3.82
C VAL A 83 -6.14 -19.70 3.88
N LEU A 84 -5.26 -20.57 4.37
CA LEU A 84 -5.50 -22.02 4.38
C LEU A 84 -6.61 -22.43 5.35
N SER A 85 -7.57 -23.20 4.85
CA SER A 85 -8.55 -23.91 5.68
C SER A 85 -7.92 -25.05 6.47
N GLU A 86 -8.69 -25.70 7.34
CA GLU A 86 -8.21 -26.89 8.05
C GLU A 86 -7.88 -28.05 7.08
N ASN A 87 -8.66 -28.21 6.02
CA ASN A 87 -8.42 -29.20 4.98
C ASN A 87 -7.16 -28.87 4.17
N ASP A 88 -6.93 -27.59 3.84
CA ASP A 88 -5.70 -27.16 3.18
C ASP A 88 -4.47 -27.37 4.08
N ARG A 89 -4.58 -27.10 5.38
CA ARG A 89 -3.50 -27.36 6.36
C ARG A 89 -3.16 -28.84 6.46
N ALA A 90 -4.16 -29.72 6.49
CA ALA A 90 -3.93 -31.16 6.45
C ALA A 90 -3.25 -31.60 5.14
N ARG A 91 -3.61 -31.01 4.01
CA ARG A 91 -2.96 -31.25 2.71
C ARG A 91 -1.53 -30.75 2.68
N LEU A 92 -1.24 -29.60 3.29
CA LEU A 92 0.12 -29.08 3.41
C LEU A 92 0.99 -30.03 4.24
N ALA A 93 0.48 -30.54 5.36
CA ALA A 93 1.17 -31.55 6.17
C ALA A 93 1.50 -32.81 5.35
N ALA A 94 0.52 -33.33 4.61
CA ALA A 94 0.72 -34.48 3.73
C ALA A 94 1.73 -34.19 2.61
N LEU A 95 1.65 -33.02 1.98
CA LEU A 95 2.56 -32.60 0.92
C LEU A 95 4.02 -32.52 1.41
N LEU A 96 4.25 -31.98 2.60
CA LEU A 96 5.59 -31.94 3.22
C LEU A 96 6.14 -33.37 3.44
N ALA A 97 5.31 -34.30 3.91
CA ALA A 97 5.70 -35.69 4.09
C ALA A 97 5.96 -36.41 2.76
N GLU A 98 5.14 -36.17 1.74
CA GLU A 98 5.32 -36.72 0.38
C GLU A 98 6.60 -36.20 -0.27
N CYS A 99 6.88 -34.90 -0.15
CA CYS A 99 8.08 -34.27 -0.72
C CYS A 99 9.37 -34.88 -0.14
N ALA A 100 9.38 -35.25 1.14
CA ALA A 100 10.53 -35.91 1.76
C ALA A 100 10.87 -37.27 1.12
N ALA A 101 9.91 -37.91 0.44
CA ALA A 101 10.10 -39.19 -0.25
C ALA A 101 10.41 -39.04 -1.75
N GLN A 102 10.38 -37.82 -2.32
CA GLN A 102 10.57 -37.61 -3.75
C GLN A 102 12.06 -37.68 -4.15
N PRO A 103 12.45 -38.51 -5.13
CA PRO A 103 13.85 -38.64 -5.56
C PRO A 103 14.48 -37.34 -6.08
N GLU A 104 13.69 -36.49 -6.71
CA GLU A 104 14.09 -35.18 -7.25
C GLU A 104 14.40 -34.12 -6.18
N LEU A 105 13.93 -34.31 -4.94
CA LEU A 105 14.22 -33.46 -3.79
C LEU A 105 15.30 -34.07 -2.89
N ARG A 106 15.96 -35.15 -3.32
CA ARG A 106 16.99 -35.81 -2.51
C ARG A 106 18.15 -34.86 -2.21
N GLY A 107 18.41 -34.66 -0.92
CA GLY A 107 19.45 -33.74 -0.45
C GLY A 107 18.99 -32.28 -0.33
N LEU A 108 17.71 -32.01 -0.62
CA LEU A 108 17.07 -30.72 -0.35
C LEU A 108 16.10 -30.88 0.82
N GLU A 109 16.03 -29.85 1.67
CA GLU A 109 15.09 -29.75 2.77
C GLU A 109 14.12 -28.58 2.56
N PRO A 110 12.93 -28.59 3.21
CA PRO A 110 12.08 -27.41 3.25
C PRO A 110 12.82 -26.27 3.94
N VAL A 111 13.19 -25.25 3.17
CA VAL A 111 13.90 -24.07 3.69
C VAL A 111 12.97 -22.90 4.01
N GLY A 112 11.70 -23.04 3.67
CA GLY A 112 10.72 -22.00 3.89
C GLY A 112 9.50 -22.16 3.02
N TRP A 113 8.75 -21.08 2.90
CA TRP A 113 7.55 -21.01 2.09
C TRP A 113 7.41 -19.69 1.39
N PHE A 114 6.49 -19.67 0.44
CA PHE A 114 6.19 -18.55 -0.40
C PHE A 114 4.69 -18.33 -0.42
N HIS A 115 4.27 -17.07 -0.39
CA HIS A 115 2.93 -16.69 -0.80
C HIS A 115 2.90 -15.32 -1.47
N THR A 116 1.82 -15.05 -2.18
CA THR A 116 1.61 -13.78 -2.85
C THR A 116 0.61 -12.91 -2.11
N HIS A 117 0.76 -11.62 -2.35
CA HIS A 117 -0.19 -10.59 -2.00
C HIS A 117 -0.61 -9.85 -3.27
N THR A 118 -1.92 -9.73 -3.50
CA THR A 118 -2.43 -9.13 -4.75
C THR A 118 -2.79 -7.65 -4.61
N ARG A 119 -2.90 -7.15 -3.37
CA ARG A 119 -3.34 -5.77 -3.06
C ARG A 119 -2.71 -5.17 -1.81
N SER A 120 -1.96 -5.96 -1.06
CA SER A 120 -1.43 -5.66 0.27
C SER A 120 -0.02 -5.10 0.22
N GLY A 121 0.42 -4.49 1.32
CA GLY A 121 1.82 -4.20 1.58
C GLY A 121 2.68 -5.46 1.74
N MET A 122 3.96 -5.25 2.03
CA MET A 122 4.92 -6.34 2.29
C MET A 122 4.94 -6.67 3.78
N PHE A 123 4.07 -7.57 4.23
CA PHE A 123 3.92 -7.97 5.63
C PHE A 123 3.53 -9.46 5.76
N LEU A 124 3.48 -9.96 7.00
CA LEU A 124 2.90 -11.25 7.38
C LEU A 124 1.66 -11.01 8.25
N SER A 125 0.51 -11.54 7.84
CA SER A 125 -0.72 -11.55 8.64
C SER A 125 -0.61 -12.51 9.84
N ALA A 126 -1.56 -12.42 10.78
CA ALA A 126 -1.61 -13.36 11.91
C ALA A 126 -1.76 -14.82 11.42
N GLU A 127 -2.49 -15.04 10.34
CA GLU A 127 -2.65 -16.34 9.69
C GLU A 127 -1.35 -16.84 9.05
N ASP A 128 -0.57 -15.93 8.45
CA ASP A 128 0.75 -16.25 7.87
C ASP A 128 1.75 -16.62 8.96
N VAL A 129 1.75 -15.89 10.08
CA VAL A 129 2.60 -16.21 11.25
C VAL A 129 2.22 -17.58 11.80
N ALA A 130 0.93 -17.86 11.97
CA ALA A 130 0.47 -19.16 12.45
C ALA A 130 0.86 -20.31 11.51
N LEU A 131 0.82 -20.10 10.19
CA LEU A 131 1.31 -21.08 9.21
C LEU A 131 2.83 -21.25 9.31
N PHE A 132 3.56 -20.14 9.41
CA PHE A 132 5.01 -20.14 9.47
C PHE A 132 5.52 -20.84 10.75
N ASP A 133 4.91 -20.58 11.90
CA ASP A 133 5.25 -21.25 13.17
C ASP A 133 4.88 -22.73 13.17
N GLN A 134 3.77 -23.11 12.54
CA GLN A 134 3.30 -24.49 12.54
C GLN A 134 4.09 -25.39 11.60
N PHE A 135 4.37 -24.93 10.37
CA PHE A 135 4.91 -25.78 9.30
C PHE A 135 6.39 -25.53 9.02
N PHE A 136 6.93 -24.38 9.45
CA PHE A 136 8.32 -23.99 9.24
C PHE A 136 8.91 -23.38 10.53
N PRO A 137 8.98 -24.16 11.63
CA PRO A 137 9.30 -23.66 12.96
C PRO A 137 10.77 -23.28 13.16
N GLU A 138 11.67 -23.70 12.27
CA GLU A 138 13.09 -23.50 12.46
C GLU A 138 13.46 -22.02 12.34
N ALA A 139 14.40 -21.55 13.17
CA ALA A 139 14.79 -20.14 13.21
C ALA A 139 15.41 -19.65 11.89
N TRP A 140 16.04 -20.56 11.14
CA TRP A 140 16.69 -20.29 9.86
C TRP A 140 15.74 -20.40 8.65
N GLN A 141 14.53 -20.95 8.81
CA GLN A 141 13.56 -21.01 7.72
C GLN A 141 13.01 -19.63 7.40
N VAL A 142 12.55 -19.44 6.16
CA VAL A 142 12.11 -18.13 5.65
C VAL A 142 10.68 -18.14 5.13
N SER A 143 10.04 -16.98 5.17
CA SER A 143 8.84 -16.68 4.37
C SER A 143 9.21 -15.70 3.27
N LEU A 144 8.88 -16.04 2.02
CA LEU A 144 9.01 -15.16 0.87
C LEU A 144 7.63 -14.63 0.49
N VAL A 145 7.45 -13.32 0.59
CA VAL A 145 6.21 -12.66 0.17
C VAL A 145 6.46 -11.95 -1.15
N MET A 146 5.58 -12.14 -2.13
CA MET A 146 5.57 -11.37 -3.38
C MET A 146 4.31 -10.54 -3.53
N VAL A 147 4.47 -9.25 -3.78
CA VAL A 147 3.36 -8.34 -4.06
C VAL A 147 3.28 -8.08 -5.56
N CYS A 148 2.16 -8.48 -6.17
CA CYS A 148 1.82 -8.19 -7.56
C CYS A 148 0.86 -7.00 -7.62
N ALA A 149 1.10 -6.05 -8.52
CA ALA A 149 0.21 -4.92 -8.73
C ALA A 149 0.09 -4.57 -10.23
N LYS A 150 -1.07 -4.04 -10.64
CA LYS A 150 -1.30 -3.66 -12.03
C LYS A 150 -0.26 -2.62 -12.48
N HIS A 151 0.39 -2.89 -13.61
CA HIS A 151 1.37 -2.00 -14.25
C HIS A 151 2.56 -1.61 -13.36
N GLN A 152 2.88 -2.44 -12.36
CA GLN A 152 4.04 -2.24 -11.50
C GLN A 152 4.89 -3.50 -11.48
N THR A 153 6.20 -3.33 -11.29
CA THR A 153 7.12 -4.45 -11.08
C THR A 153 6.74 -5.19 -9.81
N THR A 154 6.67 -6.52 -9.89
CA THR A 154 6.49 -7.40 -8.73
C THR A 154 7.59 -7.11 -7.70
N LYS A 155 7.20 -6.96 -6.44
CA LYS A 155 8.15 -6.75 -5.34
C LYS A 155 8.18 -7.99 -4.47
N ALA A 156 9.33 -8.28 -3.89
CA ALA A 156 9.49 -9.38 -2.95
C ALA A 156 10.18 -8.94 -1.67
N GLY A 157 9.91 -9.65 -0.58
CA GLY A 157 10.56 -9.49 0.71
C GLY A 157 10.68 -10.84 1.40
N PHE A 158 11.82 -11.06 2.05
CA PHE A 158 12.01 -12.21 2.93
C PHE A 158 11.74 -11.81 4.38
N PHE A 159 11.12 -12.73 5.11
CA PHE A 159 10.87 -12.66 6.53
C PHE A 159 11.53 -13.86 7.19
N CYS A 160 12.15 -13.62 8.35
CA CYS A 160 12.86 -14.62 9.12
C CYS A 160 12.76 -14.27 10.60
N ARG A 161 12.95 -15.28 11.45
CA ARG A 161 12.99 -15.07 12.90
C ARG A 161 14.31 -14.42 13.27
N GLU A 162 14.25 -13.43 14.15
CA GLU A 162 15.39 -12.74 14.72
C GLU A 162 16.20 -13.67 15.64
N THR A 163 17.39 -13.22 16.04
CA THR A 163 18.23 -13.97 16.99
C THR A 163 17.56 -14.23 18.35
N ASP A 164 16.59 -13.40 18.75
CA ASP A 164 15.81 -13.59 19.98
C ASP A 164 14.53 -14.43 19.77
N GLY A 165 14.33 -14.96 18.56
CA GLY A 165 13.16 -15.74 18.17
C GLY A 165 11.93 -14.92 17.80
N THR A 166 11.99 -13.58 17.90
CA THR A 166 10.89 -12.72 17.45
C THR A 166 10.79 -12.69 15.93
N LEU A 167 9.63 -12.32 15.40
CA LEU A 167 9.40 -12.21 13.96
C LEU A 167 8.89 -10.80 13.66
N LEU A 168 9.60 -10.07 12.79
CA LEU A 168 9.13 -8.78 12.31
C LEU A 168 8.04 -8.98 11.25
N THR A 169 6.77 -8.91 11.65
CA THR A 169 5.62 -9.22 10.77
C THR A 169 5.21 -8.05 9.89
N GLU A 170 5.32 -6.82 10.37
CA GLU A 170 4.75 -5.64 9.70
C GLU A 170 5.55 -5.16 8.47
N ALA A 171 6.81 -5.61 8.33
CA ALA A 171 7.67 -5.25 7.20
C ALA A 171 8.81 -6.25 7.02
N SER A 172 9.20 -6.51 5.77
CA SER A 172 10.48 -7.20 5.50
C SER A 172 11.65 -6.23 5.69
N HIS A 173 12.76 -6.72 6.27
CA HIS A 173 14.01 -5.97 6.42
C HIS A 173 14.51 -5.35 5.12
N LYS A 174 14.22 -5.98 3.99
CA LYS A 174 14.58 -5.47 2.67
C LYS A 174 13.61 -5.96 1.62
N VAL A 175 12.92 -5.00 1.01
CA VAL A 175 12.09 -5.22 -0.17
C VAL A 175 12.92 -4.98 -1.44
N PHE A 176 12.77 -5.83 -2.44
CA PHE A 176 13.48 -5.73 -3.72
C PHE A 176 12.53 -5.97 -4.91
N PRO A 177 12.80 -5.37 -6.07
CA PRO A 177 12.06 -5.68 -7.28
C PRO A 177 12.44 -7.06 -7.81
N VAL A 178 11.45 -7.81 -8.28
CA VAL A 178 11.64 -9.07 -9.01
C VAL A 178 11.37 -8.78 -10.48
N GLU A 179 12.44 -8.49 -11.22
CA GLU A 179 12.37 -8.20 -12.65
C GLU A 179 12.19 -9.48 -13.46
N PHE A 180 11.49 -9.37 -14.59
CA PHE A 180 11.36 -10.46 -15.54
C PHE A 180 12.74 -10.87 -16.07
N ASN A 181 13.08 -12.15 -15.96
CA ASN A 181 14.33 -12.69 -16.46
C ASN A 181 14.08 -13.58 -17.69
N PRO A 182 14.32 -13.09 -18.92
CA PRO A 182 14.04 -13.85 -20.14
C PRO A 182 14.90 -15.11 -20.28
N ALA A 183 16.15 -15.08 -19.79
CA ALA A 183 17.04 -16.23 -19.84
C ALA A 183 16.54 -17.35 -18.90
N ALA A 184 16.07 -16.98 -17.71
CA ALA A 184 15.44 -17.91 -16.78
C ALA A 184 14.10 -18.44 -17.31
N ALA A 185 13.28 -17.59 -17.94
CA ALA A 185 11.99 -17.98 -18.49
C ALA A 185 12.11 -18.92 -19.71
N ALA A 186 13.21 -18.82 -20.47
CA ALA A 186 13.49 -19.70 -21.61
C ALA A 186 14.13 -21.03 -21.22
N ALA A 187 14.61 -21.19 -19.98
CA ALA A 187 15.13 -22.45 -19.50
C ALA A 187 14.01 -23.51 -19.44
N PRO A 188 14.32 -24.81 -19.67
CA PRO A 188 13.33 -25.86 -19.55
C PRO A 188 12.74 -25.84 -18.12
N ARG A 189 11.42 -25.63 -18.04
CA ARG A 189 10.68 -25.63 -16.77
C ARG A 189 11.03 -26.90 -16.03
N ARG A 190 11.44 -26.73 -14.78
CA ARG A 190 11.62 -27.87 -13.87
C ARG A 190 10.25 -28.53 -13.71
N ALA A 191 10.23 -29.84 -13.60
CA ALA A 191 9.00 -30.61 -13.44
C ALA A 191 8.41 -30.36 -12.04
N SER A 192 7.96 -29.14 -11.78
CA SER A 192 7.03 -28.86 -10.69
C SER A 192 5.73 -29.56 -11.07
N ALA A 193 5.30 -30.50 -10.22
CA ALA A 193 4.12 -31.31 -10.44
C ALA A 193 2.97 -30.44 -10.98
N ALA A 194 2.42 -30.83 -12.12
CA ALA A 194 1.38 -30.11 -12.84
C ALA A 194 0.26 -29.66 -11.89
N PRO A 195 -0.38 -28.50 -12.12
CA PRO A 195 -1.45 -28.02 -11.27
C PRO A 195 -2.52 -29.12 -11.17
N VAL A 196 -2.81 -29.54 -9.94
CA VAL A 196 -3.98 -30.37 -9.64
C VAL A 196 -5.17 -29.55 -10.11
N ARG A 197 -5.73 -29.93 -11.26
CA ARG A 197 -7.00 -29.42 -11.76
C ARG A 197 -8.01 -29.68 -10.66
N SER A 198 -8.40 -28.64 -9.93
CA SER A 198 -9.59 -28.65 -9.09
C SER A 198 -10.74 -29.06 -10.01
N GLN A 199 -11.15 -30.33 -9.96
CA GLN A 199 -12.35 -30.76 -10.64
C GLN A 199 -13.50 -29.93 -10.07
N PRO A 200 -14.32 -29.29 -10.92
CA PRO A 200 -15.57 -28.72 -10.46
C PRO A 200 -16.37 -29.84 -9.80
N LEU A 201 -16.79 -29.63 -8.55
CA LEU A 201 -17.83 -30.45 -7.93
C LEU A 201 -18.97 -30.54 -8.93
N ALA A 202 -19.25 -31.75 -9.41
CA ALA A 202 -20.44 -32.04 -10.19
C ALA A 202 -21.67 -31.46 -9.44
N PRO A 203 -22.58 -30.74 -10.12
CA PRO A 203 -23.77 -30.23 -9.47
C PRO A 203 -24.53 -31.42 -8.88
N LYS A 204 -24.68 -31.44 -7.56
CA LYS A 204 -25.58 -32.37 -6.88
C LYS A 204 -26.97 -32.18 -7.49
N SER A 205 -27.59 -33.28 -7.90
CA SER A 205 -28.92 -33.35 -8.50
C SER A 205 -29.92 -32.47 -7.74
N PRO A 206 -30.87 -31.81 -8.44
CA PRO A 206 -31.86 -30.96 -7.77
C PRO A 206 -32.73 -31.78 -6.80
N PRO A 207 -33.16 -31.20 -5.67
CA PRO A 207 -34.00 -31.87 -4.68
C PRO A 207 -35.40 -32.22 -5.26
N PRO A 208 -36.09 -33.23 -4.69
CA PRO A 208 -37.38 -33.71 -5.21
C PRO A 208 -38.47 -32.64 -5.16
N ALA A 209 -39.43 -32.76 -6.08
CA ALA A 209 -40.48 -31.80 -6.42
C ALA A 209 -41.39 -31.30 -5.27
N ALA A 210 -41.30 -31.88 -4.06
CA ALA A 210 -42.08 -31.45 -2.90
C ALA A 210 -41.63 -30.10 -2.31
N GLU A 211 -40.40 -29.65 -2.59
CA GLU A 211 -39.86 -28.40 -2.03
C GLU A 211 -40.12 -27.16 -2.92
N ARG A 212 -40.48 -27.36 -4.20
CA ARG A 212 -40.93 -26.28 -5.11
C ARG A 212 -42.34 -25.78 -4.76
N GLU A 213 -43.18 -26.63 -4.18
CA GLU A 213 -44.56 -26.27 -3.85
C GLU A 213 -44.67 -25.40 -2.58
N ARG A 214 -43.64 -25.43 -1.72
CA ARG A 214 -43.58 -24.62 -0.49
C ARG A 214 -43.08 -23.19 -0.70
N LEU A 215 -42.28 -22.95 -1.76
CA LEU A 215 -41.78 -21.62 -2.13
C LEU A 215 -42.75 -20.84 -3.05
N SER A 216 -43.82 -21.49 -3.53
CA SER A 216 -44.81 -20.90 -4.45
C SER A 216 -46.03 -20.28 -3.73
N ARG A 217 -46.03 -20.25 -2.39
CA ARG A 217 -47.10 -19.65 -1.58
C ARG A 217 -46.57 -18.43 -0.81
N PHE A 218 -46.18 -17.41 -1.55
CA PHE A 218 -46.20 -16.04 -1.06
C PHE A 218 -47.23 -15.30 -1.89
N GLU A 219 -48.28 -14.87 -1.21
CA GLU A 219 -49.41 -14.13 -1.78
C GLU A 219 -48.94 -12.73 -2.18
N GLU A 220 -49.19 -12.38 -3.43
CA GLU A 220 -48.88 -11.09 -4.04
C GLU A 220 -49.71 -9.98 -3.35
N PRO A 221 -49.09 -8.93 -2.76
CA PRO A 221 -49.87 -7.83 -2.22
C PRO A 221 -50.43 -6.98 -3.36
N ALA A 222 -51.73 -6.67 -3.25
CA ALA A 222 -52.50 -5.87 -4.20
C ALA A 222 -51.86 -4.49 -4.50
N PRO A 223 -52.11 -3.90 -5.69
CA PRO A 223 -51.50 -2.64 -6.10
C PRO A 223 -52.04 -1.44 -5.30
N VAL A 224 -51.12 -0.61 -4.81
CA VAL A 224 -51.43 0.67 -4.14
C VAL A 224 -51.79 1.72 -5.20
N PRO A 225 -52.86 2.52 -5.05
CA PRO A 225 -53.26 3.50 -6.06
C PRO A 225 -52.32 4.71 -6.10
N ALA A 226 -52.01 5.14 -7.33
CA ALA A 226 -51.23 6.32 -7.66
C ALA A 226 -51.90 7.62 -7.19
N SER A 227 -51.14 8.47 -6.50
CA SER A 227 -51.47 9.88 -6.27
C SER A 227 -50.68 10.76 -7.24
N GLN A 228 -51.39 11.70 -7.86
CA GLN A 228 -51.01 12.50 -9.03
C GLN A 228 -49.88 13.53 -8.80
N PRO A 229 -49.19 13.98 -9.87
CA PRO A 229 -48.24 15.10 -9.85
C PRO A 229 -48.86 16.42 -10.36
N ALA A 230 -48.39 17.57 -9.86
CA ALA A 230 -48.36 18.87 -10.56
C ALA A 230 -47.79 20.00 -9.67
N PRO A 231 -47.28 21.15 -10.21
CA PRO A 231 -46.95 21.44 -11.62
C PRO A 231 -45.55 22.04 -11.88
N GLY A 232 -45.02 21.72 -13.07
CA GLY A 232 -44.50 22.60 -14.13
C GLY A 232 -43.63 23.83 -13.83
N TYR A 233 -42.43 23.81 -14.41
CA TYR A 233 -41.95 24.87 -15.30
C TYR A 233 -41.01 24.29 -16.37
N GLU A 234 -41.42 24.47 -17.62
CA GLU A 234 -40.64 24.14 -18.82
C GLU A 234 -39.63 25.24 -19.17
N ASN A 235 -38.55 24.79 -19.83
CA ASN A 235 -37.70 25.49 -20.79
C ASN A 235 -36.85 26.70 -20.35
N LEU A 236 -35.53 26.47 -20.28
CA LEU A 236 -34.57 27.32 -20.98
C LEU A 236 -33.32 26.51 -21.36
N GLY A 237 -33.00 26.56 -22.65
CA GLY A 237 -32.04 25.71 -23.31
C GLY A 237 -30.58 26.00 -23.01
N VAL A 238 -29.80 24.94 -23.18
CA VAL A 238 -28.46 24.85 -23.79
C VAL A 238 -27.78 26.20 -24.03
N LEU A 239 -26.75 26.51 -23.23
CA LEU A 239 -25.56 27.17 -23.73
C LEU A 239 -24.32 26.54 -23.11
N ALA A 240 -23.55 25.91 -24.00
CA ALA A 240 -22.18 25.50 -23.78
C ALA A 240 -21.30 26.74 -23.57
N THR A 241 -20.73 26.89 -22.38
CA THR A 241 -19.61 27.80 -22.15
C THR A 241 -18.31 27.02 -22.23
N GLY A 242 -17.78 26.94 -23.45
CA GLY A 242 -16.35 26.74 -23.67
C GLY A 242 -15.61 28.01 -23.25
N LEU A 243 -14.70 27.86 -22.29
CA LEU A 243 -13.77 28.92 -21.89
C LEU A 243 -12.72 29.06 -22.99
N HIS A 244 -12.94 29.98 -23.94
CA HIS A 244 -11.90 30.44 -24.86
C HIS A 244 -10.96 31.37 -24.10
N VAL A 245 -9.72 30.90 -23.91
CA VAL A 245 -8.55 31.74 -23.66
C VAL A 245 -8.31 32.56 -24.93
N VAL A 246 -8.53 33.86 -24.86
CA VAL A 246 -8.04 34.82 -25.86
C VAL A 246 -7.22 35.88 -25.13
N SER A 247 -5.95 35.90 -25.52
CA SER A 247 -4.91 36.86 -25.16
C SER A 247 -5.36 38.29 -25.43
N GLN A 248 -5.37 39.14 -24.41
CA GLN A 248 -5.44 40.59 -24.57
C GLN A 248 -4.02 41.15 -24.68
N THR A 249 -3.68 41.68 -25.86
CA THR A 249 -2.65 42.70 -26.00
C THR A 249 -3.33 44.06 -25.90
N ASN A 250 -2.94 44.84 -24.88
CA ASN A 250 -3.24 46.26 -24.78
C ASN A 250 -2.36 47.03 -25.77
N ASP A 251 -2.96 47.62 -26.78
CA ASP A 251 -2.43 48.83 -27.39
C ASP A 251 -3.22 50.03 -26.85
N ALA A 252 -2.53 50.81 -26.03
CA ALA A 252 -2.96 52.11 -25.55
C ALA A 252 -2.17 53.18 -26.31
N ALA A 253 -2.87 54.04 -27.07
CA ALA A 253 -2.45 55.42 -27.26
C ALA A 253 -3.58 56.29 -27.81
N ALA A 254 -3.96 57.29 -26.99
CA ALA A 254 -4.26 58.66 -27.37
C ALA A 254 -5.53 58.97 -28.19
N ALA A 255 -6.52 59.58 -27.51
CA ALA A 255 -7.15 60.79 -28.01
C ALA A 255 -7.80 61.56 -26.83
N ALA A 256 -7.21 62.71 -26.50
CA ALA A 256 -7.80 63.72 -25.65
C ALA A 256 -8.37 64.85 -26.53
N GLY A 257 -9.57 65.30 -26.18
CA GLY A 257 -9.89 66.73 -26.16
C GLY A 257 -10.60 67.35 -27.38
N GLY A 258 -11.83 67.82 -27.14
CA GLY A 258 -12.12 69.26 -27.31
C GLY A 258 -12.82 69.70 -28.61
N ALA A 259 -14.05 70.20 -28.45
CA ALA A 259 -14.87 70.81 -29.49
C ALA A 259 -14.48 72.28 -29.81
N ALA A 260 -14.47 72.62 -31.11
CA ALA A 260 -14.97 73.81 -31.85
C ALA A 260 -14.82 75.28 -31.30
N PRO A 261 -15.05 76.34 -32.11
CA PRO A 261 -14.52 76.69 -33.46
C PRO A 261 -14.20 78.21 -33.67
N ARG A 262 -13.72 78.54 -34.89
CA ARG A 262 -13.69 79.87 -35.61
C ARG A 262 -12.65 80.93 -35.20
N GLU A 263 -11.80 81.32 -36.16
CA GLU A 263 -11.91 82.61 -36.88
C GLU A 263 -10.95 82.72 -38.09
N LYS A 264 -11.29 83.63 -39.00
CA LYS A 264 -10.77 83.85 -40.36
C LYS A 264 -9.51 84.73 -40.38
N GLY A 265 -8.70 84.61 -41.44
CA GLY A 265 -7.87 85.73 -41.92
C GLY A 265 -6.58 85.32 -42.64
N PRO A 266 -6.40 85.61 -43.95
CA PRO A 266 -5.26 85.17 -44.76
C PRO A 266 -4.24 86.29 -45.03
N ALA A 267 -3.00 85.91 -45.35
CA ALA A 267 -1.95 86.64 -46.11
C ALA A 267 -0.58 86.15 -45.61
N SER A 268 0.51 85.97 -46.36
CA SER A 268 0.85 86.16 -47.76
C SER A 268 2.26 85.57 -47.94
N ALA A 269 2.48 84.88 -49.07
CA ALA A 269 3.69 84.79 -49.89
C ALA A 269 5.11 84.90 -49.24
N ARG A 270 5.93 83.87 -49.46
CA ARG A 270 7.11 83.85 -50.38
C ARG A 270 8.13 82.78 -49.96
N GLU A 271 8.59 82.03 -50.95
CA GLU A 271 9.84 81.25 -51.00
C GLU A 271 10.66 81.85 -52.17
N PRO A 272 11.96 81.55 -52.40
CA PRO A 272 13.06 81.07 -51.53
C PRO A 272 14.27 82.04 -51.56
N GLU A 273 15.29 81.88 -50.69
CA GLU A 273 16.70 81.92 -51.12
C GLU A 273 17.65 81.31 -50.06
N VAL A 274 18.75 80.74 -50.55
CA VAL A 274 19.69 79.79 -49.95
C VAL A 274 20.97 80.52 -49.44
N ILE A 275 21.86 79.77 -48.76
CA ILE A 275 23.36 79.86 -48.66
C ILE A 275 23.83 79.96 -47.17
N PRO A 276 24.93 79.30 -46.71
CA PRO A 276 25.03 77.91 -46.24
C PRO A 276 25.60 77.79 -44.78
N LEU A 277 25.72 76.56 -44.26
CA LEU A 277 26.31 76.25 -42.95
C LEU A 277 27.86 76.28 -42.92
N PRO A 278 28.49 76.48 -41.75
CA PRO A 278 29.74 75.82 -41.39
C PRO A 278 29.51 74.60 -40.47
N ASN A 279 30.20 73.52 -40.81
CA ASN A 279 30.20 72.19 -40.18
C ASN A 279 30.39 72.18 -38.66
N ARG A 280 29.61 71.33 -37.98
CA ARG A 280 29.98 70.72 -36.69
C ARG A 280 30.02 69.19 -36.83
N ALA A 281 31.12 68.61 -36.38
CA ALA A 281 31.49 67.21 -36.48
C ALA A 281 30.48 66.24 -35.81
N PRO A 282 30.43 64.96 -36.25
CA PRO A 282 29.53 63.96 -35.67
C PRO A 282 30.07 63.47 -34.33
N GLY A 283 29.33 63.73 -33.24
CA GLY A 283 29.56 63.14 -31.92
C GLY A 283 28.78 61.84 -31.74
N ASP A 284 29.49 60.71 -31.80
CA ASP A 284 29.33 59.49 -30.98
C ASP A 284 27.92 59.02 -30.57
N ALA A 285 27.13 58.58 -31.55
CA ALA A 285 25.84 57.90 -31.30
C ALA A 285 25.96 56.37 -31.12
N ARG A 286 27.17 55.79 -31.06
CA ARG A 286 27.37 54.32 -31.07
C ARG A 286 27.51 53.66 -29.70
N ILE A 287 27.76 54.41 -28.62
CA ILE A 287 27.95 53.82 -27.27
C ILE A 287 26.63 53.75 -26.48
N ALA A 288 25.66 54.62 -26.76
CA ALA A 288 24.38 54.67 -26.04
C ALA A 288 23.41 53.51 -26.38
N LEU A 289 23.64 52.79 -27.48
CA LEU A 289 22.75 51.69 -27.92
C LEU A 289 23.09 50.36 -27.22
N HIS A 290 24.37 50.07 -26.96
CA HIS A 290 24.78 48.82 -26.33
C HIS A 290 24.32 48.70 -24.86
N TRP A 291 24.32 49.79 -24.10
CA TRP A 291 23.87 49.76 -22.69
C TRP A 291 22.35 49.59 -22.55
N LYS A 292 21.57 50.09 -23.52
CA LYS A 292 20.11 49.91 -23.55
C LYS A 292 19.72 48.48 -23.91
N VAL A 293 20.43 47.86 -24.86
CA VAL A 293 20.21 46.45 -25.23
C VAL A 293 20.65 45.52 -24.08
N LEU A 294 21.79 45.79 -23.44
CA LEU A 294 22.27 44.99 -22.31
C LEU A 294 21.34 45.10 -21.10
N GLY A 295 20.81 46.29 -20.82
CA GLY A 295 19.80 46.50 -19.78
C GLY A 295 18.48 45.77 -20.06
N ALA A 296 18.01 45.75 -21.31
CA ALA A 296 16.80 45.04 -21.70
C ALA A 296 16.95 43.51 -21.56
N VAL A 297 18.11 42.95 -21.93
CA VAL A 297 18.41 41.51 -21.77
C VAL A 297 18.52 41.13 -20.29
N ALA A 298 19.15 41.98 -19.46
CA ALA A 298 19.21 41.75 -18.02
C ALA A 298 17.82 41.81 -17.36
N CYS A 299 16.98 42.77 -17.74
CA CYS A 299 15.59 42.85 -17.25
C CYS A 299 14.75 41.65 -17.69
N LEU A 300 14.90 41.19 -18.94
CA LEU A 300 14.23 39.98 -19.42
C LEU A 300 14.73 38.71 -18.69
N ALA A 301 16.02 38.61 -18.39
CA ALA A 301 16.56 37.51 -17.61
C ALA A 301 16.05 37.52 -16.16
N VAL A 302 15.97 38.70 -15.52
CA VAL A 302 15.41 38.87 -14.17
C VAL A 302 13.91 38.61 -14.15
N LEU A 303 13.15 39.09 -15.14
CA LEU A 303 11.72 38.81 -15.29
C LEU A 303 11.45 37.33 -15.59
N SER A 304 12.31 36.68 -16.36
CA SER A 304 12.22 35.24 -16.64
C SER A 304 12.60 34.41 -15.41
N PHE A 305 13.57 34.87 -14.60
CA PHE A 305 13.94 34.26 -13.32
C PHE A 305 12.86 34.45 -12.24
N LEU A 306 12.30 35.66 -12.10
CA LEU A 306 11.17 35.94 -11.21
C LEU A 306 9.91 35.20 -11.67
N GLY A 307 9.66 35.14 -12.98
CA GLY A 307 8.56 34.37 -13.56
C GLY A 307 8.69 32.87 -13.28
N ARG A 308 9.91 32.30 -13.35
CA ARG A 308 10.20 30.93 -12.92
C ARG A 308 10.05 30.72 -11.42
N ALA A 309 10.45 31.68 -10.60
CA ALA A 309 10.32 31.61 -9.15
C ALA A 309 8.86 31.70 -8.69
N LEU A 310 8.03 32.44 -9.43
CA LEU A 310 6.59 32.59 -9.19
C LEU A 310 5.76 31.47 -9.86
N TRP A 311 6.29 30.84 -10.92
CA TRP A 311 5.76 29.63 -11.57
C TRP A 311 6.41 28.36 -11.03
N ASN A 312 6.80 28.33 -9.76
CA ASN A 312 6.97 27.06 -9.10
C ASN A 312 5.66 26.81 -8.37
N PRO A 313 4.67 26.11 -8.97
CA PRO A 313 3.54 25.64 -8.18
C PRO A 313 4.18 24.83 -7.06
N LYS A 314 4.10 25.33 -5.82
CA LYS A 314 4.47 24.54 -4.65
C LYS A 314 3.77 23.21 -4.87
N ALA A 315 4.56 22.14 -5.02
CA ALA A 315 4.00 20.81 -5.09
C ALA A 315 2.99 20.72 -3.93
N PRO A 316 1.75 20.25 -4.18
CA PRO A 316 0.84 19.99 -3.07
C PRO A 316 1.64 19.19 -2.03
N PRO A 317 1.57 19.53 -0.72
CA PRO A 317 2.33 18.79 0.27
C PRO A 317 2.03 17.32 0.04
N ALA A 318 3.09 16.53 -0.20
CA ALA A 318 2.94 15.09 -0.39
C ALA A 318 2.10 14.60 0.79
N SER A 319 0.91 14.07 0.50
CA SER A 319 0.03 13.53 1.53
C SER A 319 0.87 12.54 2.33
N VAL A 320 1.20 12.93 3.55
CA VAL A 320 2.09 12.18 4.42
C VAL A 320 1.34 10.93 4.86
N MET A 321 0.01 10.96 4.93
CA MET A 321 -0.86 9.90 5.39
C MET A 321 -1.75 9.33 4.29
N ARG A 322 -1.82 8.01 4.23
CA ARG A 322 -2.68 7.22 3.35
C ARG A 322 -3.51 6.28 4.21
N ILE A 323 -4.77 6.08 3.82
CA ILE A 323 -5.66 5.11 4.46
C ILE A 323 -5.96 4.01 3.45
N GLU A 324 -5.72 2.77 3.83
CA GLU A 324 -6.06 1.57 3.06
C GLU A 324 -7.12 0.78 3.81
N ASP A 325 -8.12 0.25 3.10
CA ASP A 325 -9.27 -0.45 3.68
C ASP A 325 -9.18 -1.96 3.47
N HIS A 326 -9.41 -2.70 4.56
CA HIS A 326 -9.34 -4.14 4.65
C HIS A 326 -10.62 -4.67 5.31
N GLN A 327 -11.71 -4.75 4.54
CA GLN A 327 -13.04 -5.20 4.96
C GLN A 327 -13.64 -4.37 6.12
N ASN A 328 -13.18 -4.60 7.36
CA ASN A 328 -13.60 -3.94 8.60
C ASN A 328 -12.43 -3.30 9.37
N GLU A 329 -11.22 -3.31 8.82
CA GLU A 329 -10.05 -2.66 9.39
C GLU A 329 -9.48 -1.64 8.40
N ILE A 330 -8.98 -0.53 8.90
CA ILE A 330 -8.27 0.48 8.11
C ILE A 330 -6.81 0.51 8.54
N LEU A 331 -5.91 0.44 7.57
CA LEU A 331 -4.49 0.62 7.75
C LEU A 331 -4.15 2.08 7.46
N VAL A 332 -3.76 2.80 8.51
CA VAL A 332 -3.29 4.17 8.43
C VAL A 332 -1.79 4.13 8.23
N LEU A 333 -1.34 4.51 7.04
CA LEU A 333 0.06 4.60 6.65
C LEU A 333 0.49 6.05 6.68
N TRP A 334 1.71 6.34 7.10
CA TRP A 334 2.37 7.60 6.81
C TRP A 334 3.81 7.44 6.36
N ASP A 335 4.29 8.38 5.54
CA ASP A 335 5.62 8.35 4.96
C ASP A 335 6.69 8.59 6.03
N HIS A 336 7.21 7.49 6.57
CA HIS A 336 8.31 7.47 7.53
C HIS A 336 9.64 8.00 6.98
N SER A 337 9.77 8.10 5.65
CA SER A 337 10.99 8.60 5.02
C SER A 337 11.14 10.11 5.19
N LEU A 338 10.06 10.82 5.52
CA LEU A 338 10.04 12.28 5.63
C LEU A 338 10.91 12.78 6.80
N PRO A 339 11.70 13.84 6.59
CA PRO A 339 12.54 14.42 7.64
C PRO A 339 11.77 14.91 8.87
N VAL A 340 10.48 15.26 8.72
CA VAL A 340 9.62 15.66 9.85
C VAL A 340 9.24 14.47 10.73
N ILE A 341 9.05 13.27 10.15
CA ILE A 341 8.73 12.05 10.89
C ILE A 341 9.97 11.49 11.59
N ARG A 342 11.15 11.55 10.96
CA ARG A 342 12.41 11.06 11.58
C ARG A 342 12.83 11.87 12.81
N ARG A 343 12.57 13.17 12.80
CA ARG A 343 12.89 14.11 13.89
C ARG A 343 11.88 14.08 15.03
N ALA A 344 10.67 13.60 14.77
CA ALA A 344 9.64 13.51 15.79
C ALA A 344 10.05 12.53 16.91
N ASP A 345 9.81 12.95 18.16
CA ASP A 345 10.04 12.14 19.36
C ASP A 345 8.77 11.45 19.86
N ARG A 346 7.60 12.01 19.52
CA ARG A 346 6.28 11.46 19.86
C ARG A 346 5.23 11.89 18.85
N GLY A 347 4.12 11.18 18.83
CA GLY A 347 2.95 11.50 18.01
C GLY A 347 1.65 11.18 18.73
N LEU A 348 0.56 11.67 18.16
CA LEU A 348 -0.80 11.40 18.61
C LEU A 348 -1.64 11.12 17.38
N LEU A 349 -2.21 9.92 17.33
CA LEU A 349 -3.16 9.54 16.30
C LEU A 349 -4.57 9.58 16.89
N ARG A 350 -5.38 10.53 16.47
CA ARG A 350 -6.78 10.65 16.88
C ARG A 350 -7.68 10.11 15.78
N ILE A 351 -8.46 9.11 16.12
CA ILE A 351 -9.42 8.45 15.23
C ILE A 351 -10.82 8.83 15.72
N ILE A 352 -11.67 9.30 14.81
CA ILE A 352 -13.06 9.66 15.05
C ILE A 352 -13.88 8.78 14.13
N ASP A 353 -14.58 7.81 14.72
CA ASP A 353 -15.32 6.76 14.03
C ASP A 353 -16.80 6.89 14.43
N GLY A 354 -17.57 7.57 13.60
CA GLY A 354 -18.93 7.99 13.91
C GLY A 354 -19.02 8.85 15.19
N ARG A 355 -19.59 8.30 16.27
CA ARG A 355 -19.73 9.00 17.57
C ARG A 355 -18.58 8.70 18.54
N ASN A 356 -17.74 7.72 18.22
CA ASN A 356 -16.65 7.27 19.07
C ASN A 356 -15.36 8.01 18.67
N SER A 357 -14.58 8.48 19.64
CA SER A 357 -13.25 9.06 19.38
C SER A 357 -12.21 8.36 20.23
N ARG A 358 -11.13 7.90 19.59
CA ARG A 358 -10.01 7.22 20.22
C ARG A 358 -8.72 7.99 19.95
N SER A 359 -7.92 8.19 20.99
CA SER A 359 -6.59 8.80 20.87
C SER A 359 -5.54 7.75 21.18
N ILE A 360 -4.65 7.50 20.23
CA ILE A 360 -3.56 6.52 20.31
C ILE A 360 -2.27 7.32 20.45
N PRO A 361 -1.62 7.34 21.63
CA PRO A 361 -0.30 7.93 21.76
C PRO A 361 0.71 7.08 20.98
N LEU A 362 1.54 7.74 20.17
CA LEU A 362 2.62 7.12 19.41
C LEU A 362 3.95 7.55 20.03
N ASP A 363 4.78 6.59 20.42
CA ASP A 363 6.17 6.87 20.81
C ASP A 363 7.07 7.03 19.57
N MET A 364 8.34 7.35 19.77
CA MET A 364 9.32 7.53 18.69
C MET A 364 9.39 6.31 17.76
N ILE A 365 9.25 5.09 18.30
CA ILE A 365 9.32 3.86 17.53
C ILE A 365 8.07 3.74 16.64
N ALA A 366 6.89 3.96 17.21
CA ALA A 366 5.62 3.91 16.50
C ALA A 366 5.50 5.01 15.44
N VAL A 367 5.97 6.24 15.72
CA VAL A 367 6.01 7.34 14.74
C VAL A 367 6.92 6.99 13.56
N ARG A 368 8.09 6.39 13.81
CA ARG A 368 9.04 6.00 12.76
C ARG A 368 8.63 4.74 12.00
N ARG A 369 7.80 3.86 12.60
CA ARG A 369 7.23 2.69 11.93
C ARG A 369 6.37 3.08 10.72
N GLY A 370 5.70 4.23 10.78
CA GLY A 370 4.95 4.73 9.62
C GLY A 370 3.57 4.09 9.43
N SER A 371 3.05 3.32 10.39
CA SER A 371 1.79 2.62 10.22
C SER A 371 1.06 2.27 11.52
N VAL A 372 -0.28 2.26 11.47
CA VAL A 372 -1.20 1.76 12.51
C VAL A 372 -2.44 1.13 11.86
N THR A 373 -2.83 -0.06 12.32
CA THR A 373 -4.10 -0.72 11.93
C THR A 373 -5.21 -0.39 12.94
N TYR A 374 -6.43 -0.14 12.46
CA TYR A 374 -7.60 0.17 13.28
C TYR A 374 -8.85 -0.56 12.78
N ALA A 375 -9.48 -1.37 13.63
CA ALA A 375 -10.78 -1.97 13.33
C ALA A 375 -11.89 -0.91 13.41
N ARG A 376 -12.51 -0.61 12.27
CA ARG A 376 -13.57 0.41 12.14
C ARG A 376 -14.92 -0.16 12.54
N GLU A 377 -15.73 0.68 13.16
CA GLU A 377 -17.11 0.36 13.53
C GLU A 377 -18.13 1.01 12.59
N SER A 378 -17.74 2.08 11.92
CA SER A 378 -18.59 2.79 10.95
C SER A 378 -17.97 2.84 9.55
N GLY A 379 -18.78 3.32 8.59
CA GLY A 379 -18.33 3.60 7.23
C GLY A 379 -17.64 4.96 7.08
N ASP A 380 -17.53 5.77 8.13
CA ASP A 380 -16.98 7.12 8.05
C ASP A 380 -16.01 7.38 9.21
N VAL A 381 -14.72 7.33 8.90
CA VAL A 381 -13.65 7.43 9.89
C VAL A 381 -12.74 8.61 9.54
N GLU A 382 -12.65 9.57 10.45
CA GLU A 382 -11.73 10.69 10.35
C GLU A 382 -10.50 10.42 11.23
N ILE A 383 -9.32 10.62 10.66
CA ILE A 383 -8.04 10.31 11.28
C ILE A 383 -7.21 11.58 11.27
N ARG A 384 -6.64 11.92 12.43
CA ARG A 384 -5.74 13.05 12.60
C ARG A 384 -4.43 12.56 13.20
N LEU A 385 -3.35 12.76 12.47
CA LEU A 385 -1.99 12.51 12.93
C LEU A 385 -1.35 13.83 13.34
N THR A 386 -0.82 13.90 14.55
CA THR A 386 -0.03 15.04 15.01
C THR A 386 1.28 14.53 15.58
N VAL A 387 2.41 14.98 15.04
CA VAL A 387 3.74 14.59 15.52
C VAL A 387 4.45 15.79 16.14
N TYR A 388 5.27 15.52 17.15
CA TYR A 388 5.96 16.53 17.95
C TYR A 388 7.47 16.25 17.99
N GLU A 389 8.26 17.30 18.25
CA GLU A 389 9.68 17.25 18.61
C GLU A 389 9.90 18.21 19.77
N GLN A 390 10.43 17.71 20.90
CA GLN A 390 10.67 18.50 22.11
C GLN A 390 9.42 19.29 22.56
N GLY A 391 8.25 18.70 22.33
CA GLY A 391 6.95 19.31 22.65
C GLY A 391 6.43 20.35 21.68
N LYS A 392 7.15 20.67 20.60
CA LYS A 392 6.64 21.50 19.49
C LYS A 392 6.01 20.62 18.41
N GLU A 393 4.84 21.00 17.91
CA GLU A 393 4.19 20.33 16.80
C GLU A 393 5.02 20.49 15.52
N LEU A 394 5.37 19.38 14.87
CA LEU A 394 6.14 19.37 13.63
C LEU A 394 5.27 19.15 12.39
N LEU A 395 4.20 18.39 12.53
CA LEU A 395 3.29 18.06 11.46
C LEU A 395 1.92 17.74 12.06
N HIS A 396 0.89 18.31 11.44
CA HIS A 396 -0.50 17.96 11.65
C HIS A 396 -1.10 17.60 10.31
N GLU A 397 -1.67 16.42 10.23
CA GLU A 397 -2.30 15.91 9.03
C GLU A 397 -3.63 15.25 9.36
N GLN A 398 -4.56 15.37 8.43
CA GLN A 398 -5.89 14.82 8.55
C GLN A 398 -6.23 14.06 7.28
N ALA A 399 -6.79 12.87 7.45
CA ALA A 399 -7.34 12.07 6.38
C ALA A 399 -8.73 11.56 6.80
N ARG A 400 -9.64 11.40 5.83
CA ARG A 400 -10.98 10.88 6.06
C ARG A 400 -11.21 9.71 5.15
N TYR A 401 -11.62 8.61 5.74
CA TYR A 401 -12.01 7.40 5.06
C TYR A 401 -13.54 7.30 5.03
N VAL A 402 -14.09 7.06 3.84
CA VAL A 402 -15.51 6.81 3.62
C VAL A 402 -15.64 5.49 2.86
N GLY A 403 -16.28 4.50 3.48
CA GLY A 403 -16.48 3.17 2.92
C GLY A 403 -17.85 2.58 3.28
N GLN A 404 -18.05 1.30 2.93
CA GLN A 404 -19.34 0.65 3.17
C GLN A 404 -19.61 0.51 4.67
N PRO A 405 -20.85 0.70 5.15
CA PRO A 405 -21.20 0.50 6.56
C PRO A 405 -20.76 -0.90 7.01
N VAL A 406 -20.11 -1.01 8.16
CA VAL A 406 -19.80 -2.32 8.76
C VAL A 406 -21.12 -2.94 9.19
N THR A 407 -21.73 -3.75 8.33
CA THR A 407 -22.88 -4.57 8.69
C THR A 407 -22.37 -5.72 9.53
N ARG A 408 -22.30 -5.55 10.85
CA ARG A 408 -22.22 -6.71 11.74
C ARG A 408 -23.49 -7.53 11.50
N PRO A 409 -23.41 -8.85 11.24
CA PRO A 409 -24.61 -9.67 11.28
C PRO A 409 -25.29 -9.41 12.63
N ILE A 410 -26.58 -9.05 12.60
CA ILE A 410 -27.42 -8.98 13.80
C ILE A 410 -27.67 -10.44 14.23
N LEU A 411 -26.62 -11.09 14.69
CA LEU A 411 -26.62 -12.41 15.29
C LEU A 411 -25.81 -12.28 16.58
N SER A 412 -26.27 -11.41 17.46
CA SER A 412 -26.07 -11.60 18.88
C SER A 412 -27.40 -12.13 19.42
N THR A 413 -27.65 -13.43 19.25
CA THR A 413 -28.64 -14.04 20.12
C THR A 413 -28.13 -13.88 21.56
N GLU A 414 -29.00 -13.68 22.55
CA GLU A 414 -28.57 -13.69 23.96
C GLU A 414 -27.78 -14.97 24.32
N GLN A 415 -28.01 -16.04 23.56
CA GLN A 415 -27.33 -17.33 23.71
C GLN A 415 -25.85 -17.24 23.35
N ASP A 416 -25.47 -16.59 22.25
CA ASP A 416 -24.05 -16.42 21.87
C ASP A 416 -23.32 -15.55 22.89
N ARG A 417 -24.00 -14.52 23.42
CA ARG A 417 -23.43 -13.64 24.45
C ARG A 417 -23.23 -14.37 25.78
N LYS A 418 -24.21 -15.19 26.20
CA LYS A 418 -24.09 -16.05 27.38
C LYS A 418 -22.99 -17.09 27.22
N GLN A 419 -22.87 -17.72 26.05
CA GLN A 419 -21.80 -18.69 25.78
C GLN A 419 -20.41 -18.05 25.84
N LEU A 420 -20.25 -16.84 25.30
CA LEU A 420 -18.98 -16.12 25.36
C LEU A 420 -18.62 -15.70 26.80
N GLU A 421 -19.61 -15.23 27.57
CA GLU A 421 -19.44 -14.87 28.99
C GLU A 421 -19.07 -16.10 29.84
N GLU A 422 -19.70 -17.25 29.61
CA GLU A 422 -19.37 -18.53 30.24
C GLU A 422 -17.98 -19.04 29.84
N HIS A 423 -17.61 -18.90 28.57
CA HIS A 423 -16.29 -19.32 28.09
C HIS A 423 -15.19 -18.44 28.70
N ALA A 424 -15.39 -17.12 28.76
CA ALA A 424 -14.47 -16.20 29.42
C ALA A 424 -14.37 -16.46 30.94
N ALA A 425 -15.47 -16.82 31.60
CA ALA A 425 -15.45 -17.21 33.01
C ALA A 425 -14.65 -18.49 33.25
N ARG A 426 -14.78 -19.50 32.36
CA ARG A 426 -13.99 -20.73 32.41
C ARG A 426 -12.50 -20.48 32.25
N ILE A 427 -12.10 -19.63 31.29
CA ILE A 427 -10.70 -19.26 31.09
C ILE A 427 -10.13 -18.55 32.32
N ARG A 428 -10.88 -17.61 32.91
CA ARG A 428 -10.46 -16.93 34.15
C ARG A 428 -10.25 -17.90 35.30
N GLN A 429 -11.14 -18.89 35.47
CA GLN A 429 -10.99 -19.92 36.50
C GLN A 429 -9.77 -20.80 36.26
N ALA A 430 -9.53 -21.20 35.01
CA ALA A 430 -8.36 -22.00 34.63
C ALA A 430 -7.05 -21.26 34.93
N LEU A 431 -6.99 -19.94 34.65
CA LEU A 431 -5.82 -19.12 34.94
C LEU A 431 -5.52 -19.06 36.45
N VAL A 432 -6.55 -18.89 37.29
CA VAL A 432 -6.40 -18.88 38.76
C VAL A 432 -5.92 -20.23 39.30
N GLU A 433 -6.38 -21.34 38.72
CA GLU A 433 -5.91 -22.67 39.13
C GLU A 433 -4.47 -22.94 38.70
N GLU A 434 -4.06 -22.47 37.51
CA GLU A 434 -2.66 -22.53 37.08
C GLU A 434 -1.75 -21.67 37.96
N GLU A 435 -2.19 -20.48 38.38
CA GLU A 435 -1.43 -19.65 39.34
C GLU A 435 -1.24 -20.35 40.69
N LYS A 436 -2.29 -21.03 41.21
CA LYS A 436 -2.21 -21.83 42.44
C LYS A 436 -1.28 -23.03 42.28
N ARG A 437 -1.33 -23.73 41.14
CA ARG A 437 -0.41 -24.83 40.82
C ARG A 437 1.03 -24.35 40.79
N GLY A 438 1.29 -23.23 40.11
CA GLY A 438 2.59 -22.59 40.09
C GLY A 438 3.09 -22.19 41.48
N ALA A 439 2.20 -21.68 42.35
CA ALA A 439 2.54 -21.34 43.73
C ALA A 439 2.92 -22.58 44.57
N ARG A 440 2.19 -23.70 44.43
CA ARG A 440 2.51 -24.96 45.12
C ARG A 440 3.85 -25.53 44.68
N LEU A 441 4.11 -25.57 43.38
CA LEU A 441 5.38 -26.07 42.84
C LEU A 441 6.57 -25.23 43.32
N ARG A 442 6.41 -23.90 43.41
CA ARG A 442 7.44 -23.02 43.99
C ARG A 442 7.72 -23.33 45.45
N GLU A 443 6.69 -23.62 46.24
CA GLU A 443 6.85 -23.97 47.66
C GLU A 443 7.50 -25.37 47.83
N GLU A 444 7.10 -26.35 47.03
CA GLU A 444 7.75 -27.67 47.02
C GLU A 444 9.22 -27.58 46.61
N LEU A 445 9.54 -26.79 45.59
CA LEU A 445 10.90 -26.54 45.16
C LEU A 445 11.71 -25.85 46.27
N ARG A 446 11.12 -24.90 47.00
CA ARG A 446 11.76 -24.24 48.15
C ARG A 446 12.08 -25.24 49.26
N LEU A 447 11.13 -26.12 49.61
CA LEU A 447 11.30 -27.14 50.65
C LEU A 447 12.33 -28.22 50.25
N ALA A 448 12.33 -28.65 48.99
CA ALA A 448 13.33 -29.60 48.47
C ALA A 448 14.75 -28.99 48.53
N THR A 449 14.88 -27.73 48.10
CA THR A 449 16.16 -27.00 48.15
C THR A 449 16.67 -26.83 49.59
N ALA A 450 15.77 -26.57 50.54
CA ALA A 450 16.13 -26.45 51.96
C ALA A 450 16.60 -27.80 52.55
N ARG A 451 15.96 -28.92 52.19
CA ARG A 451 16.38 -30.27 52.59
C ARG A 451 17.74 -30.66 52.03
N GLN A 452 18.05 -30.25 50.80
CA GLN A 452 19.34 -30.53 50.17
C GLN A 452 20.49 -29.77 50.83
N LYS A 453 20.25 -28.56 51.36
CA LYS A 453 21.26 -27.78 52.11
C LYS A 453 21.49 -28.25 53.55
N ALA A 454 20.60 -29.08 54.09
CA ALA A 454 20.68 -29.59 55.47
C ALA A 454 21.34 -30.98 55.57
N ARG A 455 21.67 -31.60 54.44
CA ARG A 455 22.54 -32.78 54.31
C ARG A 455 23.93 -32.32 53.92
#